data_AF-A0A967I779-F1
#
_entry.id   AF-A0A967I779-F1
#
_cell.length_a   1.000
_cell.length_b   1.000
_cell.length_c   1.000
_cell.angle_alpha   90.00
_cell.angle_beta   90.00
_cell.angle_gamma   90.00
#
_symmetry.space_group_name_H-M   'P 1'
#
loop_
_entity.id
_entity.type
_entity.pdbx_description
1 polymer ?
#
loop_
_entity_poly.entity_id
_entity_poly.type
_entity_poly.pdbx_seq_one_letter_code
_entity_poly.pdbx_strand_id
1 'polypeptide(L)'
;EHGVPMTTGNDNKPPCTPAMMELELLMFDHVLKGKPDGKQLSGAEAVKIATINSARSLGLEEEFGSIESGKTADLVILDGDPLEDS
;
A
#
# COMPACT_ATOMS: atom_id res chain seq x y z
N GLU A 1 8.28 12.63 11.48
CA GLU A 1 6.93 13.18 11.25
C GLU A 1 5.94 12.10 11.64
N HIS A 2 5.39 12.17 12.85
CA HIS A 2 4.74 11.03 13.51
C HIS A 2 3.26 10.98 13.10
N GLY A 3 2.98 10.37 11.95
CA GLY A 3 1.62 10.02 11.50
C GLY A 3 1.28 8.57 11.85
N VAL A 4 -0.02 8.28 12.02
CA VAL A 4 -0.52 6.91 12.19
C VAL A 4 -0.23 6.10 10.92
N PRO A 5 0.33 4.89 11.00
CA PRO A 5 0.55 4.04 9.84
C PRO A 5 -0.77 3.73 9.11
N MET A 6 -0.81 3.98 7.80
CA MET A 6 -1.95 3.64 6.95
C MET A 6 -1.75 2.25 6.33
N THR A 7 -2.86 1.53 6.14
CA THR A 7 -2.93 0.20 5.52
C THR A 7 -4.00 0.18 4.44
N THR A 8 -3.97 -0.85 3.58
CA THR A 8 -4.97 -1.04 2.52
C THR A 8 -5.96 -2.14 2.90
N GLY A 9 -7.22 -1.98 2.50
CA GLY A 9 -8.27 -2.99 2.64
C GLY A 9 -9.48 -2.56 1.81
N ASN A 10 -9.92 -3.40 0.87
CA ASN A 10 -10.95 -3.05 -0.12
C ASN A 10 -12.36 -3.56 0.24
N ASP A 11 -12.57 -3.98 1.49
CA ASP A 11 -13.80 -4.57 2.01
C ASP A 11 -14.43 -5.72 1.17
N ASN A 12 -13.65 -6.33 0.27
CA ASN A 12 -14.12 -7.37 -0.64
C ASN A 12 -13.71 -8.78 -0.16
N LYS A 13 -14.41 -9.80 -0.66
CA LYS A 13 -14.02 -11.21 -0.42
C LYS A 13 -12.88 -11.62 -1.37
N PRO A 14 -11.96 -12.51 -0.96
CA PRO A 14 -10.89 -12.99 -1.84
C PRO A 14 -11.42 -13.57 -3.18
N PRO A 15 -10.66 -13.43 -4.29
CA PRO A 15 -9.32 -12.84 -4.36
C PRO A 15 -9.33 -11.31 -4.50
N CYS A 16 -8.38 -10.65 -3.83
CA CYS A 16 -8.09 -9.23 -4.05
C CYS A 16 -7.17 -9.10 -5.27
N THR A 17 -7.55 -8.30 -6.26
CA THR A 17 -6.73 -8.06 -7.47
C THR A 17 -5.91 -6.77 -7.33
N PRO A 18 -4.77 -6.62 -8.02
CA PRO A 18 -3.99 -5.38 -8.00
C PRO A 18 -4.81 -4.14 -8.35
N ALA A 19 -5.72 -4.23 -9.32
CA ALA A 19 -6.61 -3.12 -9.70
C ALA A 19 -7.56 -2.71 -8.56
N MET A 20 -7.97 -3.63 -7.69
CA MET A 20 -8.78 -3.28 -6.51
C MET A 20 -7.96 -2.55 -5.45
N MET A 21 -6.68 -2.91 -5.30
CA MET A 21 -5.77 -2.18 -4.41
C MET A 21 -5.47 -0.78 -4.93
N GLU A 22 -5.29 -0.64 -6.25
CA GLU A 22 -5.11 0.65 -6.92
C GLU A 22 -6.32 1.57 -6.68
N LEU A 23 -7.53 1.05 -6.89
CA LEU A 23 -8.76 1.81 -6.62
C LEU A 23 -8.82 2.31 -5.16
N GLU A 24 -8.48 1.46 -4.20
CA GLU A 24 -8.46 1.83 -2.77
C GLU A 24 -7.44 2.95 -2.49
N LEU A 25 -6.23 2.83 -3.04
CA LEU A 25 -5.18 3.85 -2.87
C LEU A 25 -5.56 5.18 -3.54
N LEU A 26 -6.19 5.14 -4.71
CA LEU A 26 -6.71 6.33 -5.40
C LEU A 26 -7.85 6.99 -4.62
N MET A 27 -8.75 6.20 -4.02
CA MET A 27 -9.80 6.71 -3.15
C MET A 27 -9.21 7.38 -1.90
N PHE A 28 -8.21 6.76 -1.26
CA PHE A 28 -7.51 7.38 -0.13
C PHE A 28 -6.85 8.70 -0.53
N ASP A 29 -6.12 8.71 -1.64
CA ASP A 29 -5.46 9.93 -2.11
C ASP A 29 -6.47 11.04 -2.42
N HIS A 30 -7.59 10.71 -3.06
CA HIS A 30 -8.68 11.66 -3.31
C HIS A 30 -9.26 12.25 -2.02
N VAL A 31 -9.52 11.40 -1.01
CA VAL A 31 -10.02 11.85 0.30
C VAL A 31 -9.01 12.75 1.00
N LEU A 32 -7.71 12.44 0.91
CA LEU A 32 -6.66 13.26 1.50
C LEU A 32 -6.58 14.62 0.79
N LYS A 33 -6.57 14.66 -0.54
CA LYS A 33 -6.58 15.92 -1.32
C LYS A 33 -7.76 16.84 -0.99
N GLY A 34 -8.89 16.28 -0.55
CA GLY A 34 -10.07 17.04 -0.13
C GLY A 34 -9.99 17.69 1.26
N LYS A 35 -8.96 17.41 2.07
CA LYS A 35 -8.81 17.97 3.43
C LYS A 35 -7.91 19.21 3.43
N PRO A 36 -8.18 20.22 4.29
CA PRO A 36 -7.37 21.45 4.37
C PRO A 36 -5.88 21.20 4.62
N ASP A 37 -5.57 20.18 5.44
CA ASP A 37 -4.20 19.77 5.80
C ASP A 37 -3.82 18.41 5.18
N GLY A 38 -4.60 17.95 4.20
CA GLY A 38 -4.40 16.64 3.60
C GLY A 38 -3.26 16.64 2.60
N LYS A 39 -2.32 15.71 2.78
CA LYS A 39 -1.18 15.52 1.89
C LYS A 39 -1.49 14.45 0.85
N GLN A 40 -1.13 14.70 -0.41
CA GLN A 40 -1.15 13.67 -1.46
C GLN A 40 -0.21 12.52 -1.07
N LEU A 41 -0.64 11.29 -1.33
CA LEU A 41 0.20 10.11 -1.16
C LEU A 41 1.32 10.12 -2.21
N SER A 42 2.56 9.98 -1.77
CA SER A 42 3.66 9.65 -2.69
C SER A 42 3.59 8.18 -3.12
N GLY A 43 4.18 7.84 -4.28
CA GLY A 43 4.30 6.44 -4.71
C GLY A 43 5.00 5.55 -3.68
N ALA A 44 6.02 6.08 -3.01
CA ALA A 44 6.70 5.37 -1.91
C ALA A 44 5.79 5.10 -0.69
N GLU A 45 4.87 6.02 -0.36
CA GLU A 45 3.87 5.80 0.68
C GLU A 45 2.84 4.76 0.24
N ALA A 46 2.35 4.86 -1.01
CA ALA A 46 1.42 3.90 -1.59
C ALA A 46 1.98 2.47 -1.57
N VAL A 47 3.24 2.26 -1.99
CA VAL A 47 3.91 0.96 -1.95
C VAL A 47 3.99 0.43 -0.51
N LYS A 48 4.33 1.26 0.48
CA LYS A 48 4.39 0.83 1.89
C LYS A 48 3.03 0.46 2.45
N ILE A 49 1.99 1.23 2.12
CA ILE A 49 0.60 0.96 2.49
C ILE A 49 0.17 -0.39 1.92
N ALA A 50 0.45 -0.63 0.64
CA ALA A 50 0.11 -1.86 -0.09
C ALA A 50 0.93 -3.10 0.35
N THR A 51 2.02 -2.93 1.11
CA THR A 51 2.94 -4.00 1.47
C THR A 51 3.18 -4.05 2.99
N ILE A 52 4.33 -3.54 3.46
CA ILE A 52 4.82 -3.74 4.83
C ILE A 52 3.89 -3.18 5.91
N ASN A 53 3.18 -2.08 5.66
CA ASN A 53 2.27 -1.54 6.67
C ASN A 53 1.06 -2.46 6.88
N SER A 54 0.52 -3.00 5.79
CA SER A 54 -0.60 -3.95 5.85
C SER A 54 -0.18 -5.26 6.50
N ALA A 55 1.01 -5.79 6.16
CA ALA A 55 1.57 -6.96 6.83
C ALA A 55 1.71 -6.75 8.35
N ARG A 56 2.24 -5.60 8.79
CA ARG A 56 2.34 -5.23 10.21
C ARG A 56 0.99 -5.14 10.91
N SER A 57 -0.04 -4.61 10.24
CA SER A 57 -1.38 -4.53 10.86
C SER A 57 -2.01 -5.89 11.11
N LEU A 58 -1.58 -6.91 10.36
CA LEU A 58 -2.02 -8.29 10.50
C LEU A 58 -1.08 -9.12 11.40
N GLY A 59 0.05 -8.58 11.83
CA GLY A 59 1.09 -9.34 12.55
C GLY A 59 1.82 -10.36 11.69
N LEU A 60 1.92 -10.10 10.37
CA LEU A 60 2.49 -10.99 9.36
C LEU A 60 3.80 -10.45 8.76
N GLU A 61 4.37 -9.40 9.32
CA GLU A 61 5.56 -8.73 8.81
C GLU A 61 6.82 -9.60 8.81
N GLU A 62 6.87 -10.64 9.63
CA GLU A 62 7.97 -11.61 9.65
C GLU A 62 7.91 -12.58 8.46
N GLU A 63 6.75 -12.72 7.82
CA GLU A 63 6.53 -13.64 6.69
C GLU A 63 6.33 -12.90 5.35
N PHE A 64 5.71 -11.72 5.36
CA PHE A 64 5.29 -10.99 4.16
C PHE A 64 5.62 -9.49 4.19
N GLY A 65 5.45 -8.82 3.05
CA GLY A 65 5.36 -7.36 2.95
C GLY A 65 6.68 -6.63 2.71
N SER A 66 7.83 -7.33 2.69
CA SER A 66 9.12 -6.74 2.33
C SER A 66 10.06 -7.76 1.68
N ILE A 67 11.03 -7.27 0.90
CA ILE A 67 12.06 -8.11 0.28
C ILE A 67 13.22 -8.28 1.26
N GLU A 68 13.15 -9.32 2.08
CA GLU A 68 14.17 -9.66 3.07
C GLU A 68 14.40 -11.18 3.08
N SER A 69 15.64 -11.62 3.36
CA SER A 69 15.96 -13.04 3.43
C SER A 69 15.18 -13.72 4.55
N GLY A 70 14.60 -14.89 4.25
CA GLY A 70 13.81 -15.67 5.21
C GLY A 70 12.29 -15.42 5.14
N LYS A 71 11.84 -14.39 4.42
CA LYS A 71 10.41 -14.13 4.16
C LYS A 71 9.91 -14.91 2.95
N THR A 72 8.59 -14.99 2.80
CA THR A 72 7.94 -15.58 1.63
C THR A 72 8.25 -14.75 0.38
N ALA A 73 8.59 -15.43 -0.72
CA ALA A 73 8.92 -14.82 -2.00
C ALA A 73 7.65 -14.41 -2.78
N ASP A 74 6.81 -13.57 -2.17
CA ASP A 74 5.63 -12.97 -2.79
C ASP A 74 6.01 -11.63 -3.43
N LEU A 75 6.16 -11.63 -4.76
CA LEU A 75 6.77 -10.54 -5.52
C LEU A 75 5.99 -10.30 -6.81
N VAL A 76 6.01 -9.04 -7.27
CA VAL A 76 5.51 -8.63 -8.58
C VAL A 76 6.61 -7.90 -9.35
N ILE A 77 6.57 -8.02 -10.68
CA ILE A 77 7.44 -7.27 -11.60
C ILE A 77 6.53 -6.30 -12.36
N LEU A 78 6.90 -5.03 -12.36
CA LEU A 78 6.14 -3.96 -12.99
C LEU A 78 6.90 -3.46 -14.22
N ASP A 79 6.15 -3.03 -15.22
CA ASP A 79 6.69 -2.21 -16.30
C ASP A 79 6.60 -0.74 -15.86
N GLY A 80 7.74 -0.04 -15.79
CA GLY A 80 7.83 1.33 -15.26
C GLY A 80 8.30 1.46 -13.81
N ASP A 81 8.39 2.69 -13.33
CA ASP A 81 8.82 3.04 -11.96
C ASP A 81 7.60 3.22 -11.04
N PRO A 82 7.42 2.39 -9.98
CA PRO A 82 6.30 2.49 -9.06
C PRO A 82 6.35 3.71 -8.12
N LEU A 83 7.42 4.50 -8.16
CA LEU A 83 7.56 5.71 -7.34
C LEU A 83 7.02 6.96 -8.05
N GLU A 84 6.83 6.88 -9.36
CA GLU A 84 6.27 7.95 -10.18
C GLU A 84 4.73 7.84 -10.22
N ASP A 85 4.06 8.98 -10.36
CA ASP A 85 2.60 9.06 -10.51
C ASP A 85 2.22 8.71 -11.97
N SER A 86 1.16 7.91 -12.16
CA SER A 86 0.64 7.51 -13.48
C SER A 86 -0.37 8.52 -14.06
#